data_AF-A0A836K9L1-F1
#
_entry.id   AF-A0A836K9L1-F1
#
_cell.length_a   1.000
_cell.length_b   1.000
_cell.length_c   1.000
_cell.angle_alpha   90.00
_cell.angle_beta   90.00
_cell.angle_gamma   90.00
#
_symmetry.space_group_name_H-M   'P 1'
#
loop_
_entity.id
_entity.type
_entity.pdbx_description
1 polymer ?
#
loop_
_entity_poly.entity_id
_entity_poly.type
_entity_poly.pdbx_seq_one_letter_code
_entity_poly.pdbx_strand_id
1 'polypeptide(L)'
;MHDTTETVDEPVETLSEEWARRLGLCTKVVLAGGAIDADLGAVGAGIRPHSFVCVMGTSTCDMMVIDRRVLGHHRVKGICGQVDGSIVPHPIGL
;
A
#
# COMPACT_ATOMS: atom_id res chain seq x y z
N MET A 1 -0.82 12.23 -16.48
CA MET A 1 -0.07 11.34 -15.57
C MET A 1 0.81 12.24 -14.73
N HIS A 2 0.92 11.97 -13.42
CA HIS A 2 1.85 12.70 -12.56
C HIS A 2 3.28 12.19 -12.80
N ASP A 3 4.26 13.09 -12.73
CA ASP A 3 5.68 12.76 -12.92
C ASP A 3 6.32 12.17 -11.66
N THR A 4 5.59 12.13 -10.54
CA THR A 4 6.03 11.64 -9.24
C THR A 4 5.08 10.57 -8.70
N THR A 5 5.59 9.73 -7.81
CA THR A 5 4.84 8.68 -7.11
C THR A 5 5.02 8.88 -5.61
N GLU A 6 3.93 8.81 -4.86
CA GLU A 6 3.90 8.93 -3.40
C GLU A 6 3.32 7.64 -2.79
N THR A 7 3.67 7.34 -1.54
CA THR A 7 3.14 6.17 -0.82
C THR A 7 1.74 6.43 -0.27
N VAL A 8 0.95 5.37 -0.09
CA VAL A 8 -0.48 5.47 0.24
C VAL A 8 -0.78 6.07 1.62
N ASP A 9 0.21 6.07 2.52
CA ASP A 9 0.12 6.66 3.84
C ASP A 9 0.23 8.20 3.84
N GLU A 10 0.73 8.78 2.75
CA GLU A 10 0.82 10.24 2.62
C GLU A 10 -0.56 10.87 2.30
N PRO A 11 -0.90 12.00 2.95
CA PRO A 11 -2.15 12.69 2.70
C PRO A 11 -2.13 13.33 1.31
N VAL A 12 -3.18 13.07 0.52
CA VAL A 12 -3.33 13.69 -0.81
C VAL A 12 -3.88 15.10 -0.67
N GLU A 13 -5.02 15.24 0.01
CA GLU A 13 -5.69 16.52 0.26
C GLU A 13 -6.76 16.37 1.35
N THR A 14 -7.64 17.37 1.47
CA THR A 14 -8.83 17.30 2.33
C THR A 14 -10.11 17.26 1.52
N LEU A 15 -11.16 16.68 2.10
CA LEU A 15 -12.47 16.52 1.44
C LEU A 15 -13.04 17.87 0.95
N SER A 16 -13.48 17.91 -0.32
CA SER A 16 -14.11 19.10 -0.89
C SER A 16 -15.47 19.42 -0.24
N GLU A 17 -15.93 20.67 -0.35
CA GLU A 17 -17.23 21.08 0.21
C GLU A 17 -18.41 20.30 -0.37
N GLU A 18 -18.35 19.95 -1.65
CA GLU A 18 -19.41 19.15 -2.30
C GLU A 18 -19.52 17.78 -1.64
N TRP A 19 -18.40 17.07 -1.52
CA TRP A 19 -18.38 15.72 -0.94
C TRP A 19 -18.60 15.72 0.57
N ALA A 20 -18.08 16.71 1.29
CA ALA A 20 -18.34 16.91 2.71
C ALA A 20 -19.85 16.99 3.00
N ARG A 21 -20.58 17.77 2.20
CA ARG A 21 -22.04 17.90 2.30
C ARG A 21 -22.77 16.60 1.95
N ARG A 22 -22.36 15.92 0.89
CA ARG A 22 -22.98 14.66 0.43
C ARG A 22 -22.80 13.52 1.43
N LEU A 23 -21.63 13.45 2.08
CA LEU A 23 -21.28 12.39 3.03
C LEU A 23 -21.63 12.75 4.49
N GLY A 24 -22.04 14.00 4.77
CA GLY A 24 -22.29 14.48 6.13
C GLY A 24 -21.02 14.57 6.98
N LEU A 25 -19.87 14.82 6.35
CA LEU A 25 -18.55 14.94 6.98
C LEU A 25 -18.05 16.39 6.96
N CYS A 26 -16.97 16.67 7.70
CA CYS A 26 -16.32 17.98 7.66
C CYS A 26 -15.22 18.04 6.58
N THR A 27 -14.92 19.24 6.09
CA THR A 27 -13.82 19.50 5.14
C THR A 27 -12.43 19.33 5.76
N LYS A 28 -12.31 19.01 7.06
CA LYS A 28 -11.03 18.66 7.70
C LYS A 28 -10.67 17.18 7.56
N VAL A 29 -11.55 16.35 6.98
CA VAL A 29 -11.27 14.94 6.72
C VAL A 29 -10.18 14.85 5.66
N VAL A 30 -9.08 14.17 6.00
CA VAL A 30 -7.94 13.93 5.12
C VAL A 30 -8.28 12.79 4.17
N LEU A 31 -7.92 12.96 2.89
CA LEU A 31 -8.00 11.94 1.85
C LEU A 31 -6.65 11.23 1.72
N ALA A 32 -6.67 9.91 1.91
CA ALA A 32 -5.51 9.07 1.61
C ALA A 32 -5.42 8.78 0.11
N GLY A 33 -4.24 8.35 -0.33
CA GLY A 33 -4.03 7.83 -1.68
C GLY A 33 -4.91 6.60 -1.98
N GLY A 34 -5.04 6.28 -3.27
CA GLY A 34 -5.67 5.02 -3.69
C GLY A 34 -4.81 3.83 -3.26
N ALA A 35 -5.46 2.71 -2.90
CA ALA A 35 -4.79 1.51 -2.42
C ALA A 35 -5.24 0.26 -3.21
N ILE A 36 -4.41 -0.77 -3.19
CA ILE A 36 -4.74 -2.11 -3.71
C ILE A 36 -5.36 -2.93 -2.58
N ASP A 37 -6.41 -3.68 -2.89
CA ASP A 37 -7.20 -4.43 -1.91
C ASP A 37 -6.38 -5.50 -1.17
N ALA A 38 -5.59 -6.29 -1.90
CA ALA A 38 -4.72 -7.30 -1.32
C ALA A 38 -3.66 -6.67 -0.40
N ASP A 39 -3.05 -5.57 -0.83
CA ASP A 39 -2.03 -4.86 -0.07
C ASP A 39 -2.59 -4.34 1.27
N LEU A 40 -3.78 -3.71 1.27
CA LEU A 40 -4.45 -3.31 2.51
C LEU A 40 -4.94 -4.50 3.34
N GLY A 41 -5.31 -5.61 2.69
CA GLY A 41 -5.56 -6.87 3.37
C GLY A 41 -4.33 -7.36 4.15
N ALA A 42 -3.14 -7.23 3.56
CA ALA A 42 -1.88 -7.57 4.22
C ALA A 42 -1.54 -6.62 5.37
N VAL A 43 -1.79 -5.31 5.21
CA VAL A 43 -1.67 -4.33 6.30
C VAL A 43 -2.62 -4.70 7.45
N GLY A 44 -3.88 -5.00 7.16
CA GLY A 44 -4.87 -5.43 8.15
C GLY A 44 -4.49 -6.72 8.87
N ALA A 45 -3.77 -7.62 8.20
CA ALA A 45 -3.21 -8.84 8.80
C ALA A 45 -1.93 -8.60 9.63
N GLY A 46 -1.41 -7.37 9.68
CA GLY A 46 -0.21 -7.02 10.44
C GLY A 46 1.09 -7.47 9.78
N ILE A 47 1.17 -7.40 8.44
CA ILE A 47 2.38 -7.72 7.68
C ILE A 47 3.60 -6.96 8.22
N ARG A 48 4.70 -7.69 8.40
CA ARG A 48 5.99 -7.17 8.89
C ARG A 48 7.15 -7.97 8.30
N PRO A 49 8.40 -7.48 8.35
CA PRO A 49 9.54 -8.28 7.94
C PRO A 49 9.54 -9.66 8.61
N HIS A 50 9.88 -10.70 7.84
CA HIS A 50 9.81 -12.12 8.25
C HIS A 50 8.39 -12.67 8.44
N SER A 51 7.36 -12.01 7.91
CA SER A 51 6.03 -12.59 7.73
C SER A 51 5.78 -12.88 6.25
N PHE A 52 4.94 -13.89 5.99
CA PHE A 52 4.40 -14.20 4.67
C PHE A 52 2.89 -14.13 4.78
N VAL A 53 2.26 -13.24 4.01
CA VAL A 53 0.82 -13.02 4.07
C VAL A 53 0.18 -13.48 2.76
N CYS A 54 -0.80 -14.36 2.89
CA CYS A 54 -1.60 -14.87 1.77
C CYS A 54 -3.03 -14.33 1.87
N VAL A 55 -3.41 -13.43 0.97
CA VAL A 55 -4.82 -13.06 0.81
C VAL A 55 -5.47 -14.10 -0.10
N MET A 56 -6.27 -15.00 0.48
CA MET A 56 -6.82 -16.18 -0.20
C MET A 56 -8.31 -16.00 -0.54
N GLY A 57 -8.65 -16.30 -1.79
CA GLY A 57 -10.02 -16.37 -2.30
C GLY A 57 -10.09 -17.35 -3.49
N THR A 58 -10.62 -16.90 -4.64
CA THR A 58 -10.58 -17.68 -5.89
C THR A 58 -9.15 -17.96 -6.36
N SER A 59 -8.23 -17.05 -6.06
CA SER A 59 -6.79 -17.19 -6.19
C SER A 59 -6.12 -16.67 -4.91
N THR A 60 -4.80 -16.76 -4.85
CA THR A 60 -4.02 -16.23 -3.72
C THR A 60 -3.13 -15.09 -4.18
N CYS A 61 -3.08 -14.03 -3.38
CA CYS A 61 -2.04 -13.02 -3.46
C CYS A 61 -1.06 -13.24 -2.29
N ASP A 62 0.17 -13.62 -2.65
CA ASP A 62 1.27 -13.90 -1.72
C ASP A 62 2.15 -12.66 -1.60
N MET A 63 2.33 -12.15 -0.38
CA MET A 63 3.04 -10.90 -0.14
C MET A 63 4.06 -11.02 0.98
N MET A 64 5.17 -10.30 0.81
CA MET A 64 6.19 -10.09 1.84
C MET A 64 6.65 -8.64 1.85
N VAL A 65 7.24 -8.23 2.97
CA VAL A 65 7.96 -6.96 3.05
C VAL A 65 9.39 -7.21 3.53
N ILE A 66 10.35 -6.56 2.90
CA ILE A 66 11.77 -6.75 3.19
C ILE A 66 12.51 -5.41 3.22
N ASP A 67 13.46 -5.27 4.14
CA ASP A 67 14.34 -4.11 4.16
C ASP A 67 15.21 -4.07 2.91
N ARG A 68 15.30 -2.89 2.28
CA ARG A 68 16.07 -2.67 1.04
C ARG A 68 17.54 -3.08 1.16
N ARG A 69 18.15 -2.95 2.34
CA ARG A 69 19.56 -3.34 2.59
C ARG A 69 19.73 -4.85 2.58
N VAL A 70 18.71 -5.60 3.02
CA VAL A 70 18.71 -7.06 2.99
C VAL A 70 18.46 -7.57 1.58
N LEU A 71 17.52 -6.96 0.84
CA LEU A 71 17.23 -7.34 -0.55
C LEU A 71 18.38 -6.97 -1.51
N GLY A 72 19.06 -5.84 -1.26
CA GLY A 72 20.16 -5.36 -2.09
C GLY A 72 19.74 -5.15 -3.55
N HIS A 73 20.46 -5.80 -4.47
CA HIS A 73 20.15 -5.79 -5.90
C HIS A 73 19.45 -7.06 -6.39
N HIS A 74 19.04 -7.94 -5.47
CA HIS A 74 18.42 -9.20 -5.84
C HIS A 74 17.02 -8.97 -6.42
N ARG A 75 16.79 -9.60 -7.57
CA ARG A 75 15.47 -9.72 -8.18
C ARG A 75 15.00 -11.15 -8.00
N VAL A 76 13.90 -11.33 -7.29
CA VAL A 76 13.26 -12.61 -7.08
C VAL A 76 12.56 -13.01 -8.39
N LYS A 77 12.91 -14.18 -8.89
CA LYS A 77 12.35 -14.68 -10.15
C LYS A 77 10.92 -15.17 -9.91
N GLY A 78 9.98 -14.68 -10.71
CA GLY A 78 8.61 -15.19 -10.76
C GLY A 78 7.60 -14.47 -9.86
N ILE A 79 8.00 -13.40 -9.16
CA ILE A 79 7.05 -12.55 -8.43
C ILE A 79 6.50 -11.42 -9.31
N CYS A 80 5.37 -10.86 -8.90
CA CYS A 80 4.63 -9.85 -9.65
C CYS A 80 5.29 -8.46 -9.61
N GLY A 81 5.96 -8.11 -8.50
CA GLY A 81 6.54 -6.79 -8.32
C GLY A 81 7.59 -6.75 -7.22
N GLN A 82 8.41 -5.70 -7.25
CA GLN A 82 9.33 -5.34 -6.16
C GLN A 82 9.35 -3.82 -6.09
N VAL A 83 8.54 -3.25 -5.21
CA VAL A 83 8.27 -1.81 -5.21
C VAL A 83 8.52 -1.21 -3.83
N ASP A 84 9.22 -0.09 -3.80
CA ASP A 84 9.56 0.63 -2.58
C ASP A 84 8.29 1.25 -1.98
N GLY A 85 8.00 0.94 -0.73
CA GLY A 85 6.84 1.49 0.00
C GLY A 85 5.47 1.03 -0.50
N SER A 86 5.36 -0.07 -1.25
CA SER A 86 4.09 -0.46 -1.89
C SER A 86 3.01 -0.97 -0.92
N ILE A 87 3.40 -1.71 0.13
CA ILE A 87 2.46 -2.29 1.09
C ILE A 87 2.49 -1.51 2.42
N VAL A 88 3.69 -1.28 2.95
CA VAL A 88 3.92 -0.45 4.14
C VAL A 88 5.07 0.52 3.86
N PRO A 89 5.11 1.69 4.52
CA PRO A 89 6.11 2.71 4.23
C PRO A 89 7.51 2.23 4.60
N HIS A 90 8.50 2.46 3.73
CA HIS A 90 9.95 2.16 3.85
C HIS A 90 10.44 0.78 3.39
N PRO A 91 9.86 -0.38 3.76
CA PRO A 91 10.23 -1.67 3.17
C PRO A 91 9.89 -1.78 1.68
N ILE A 92 10.62 -2.65 0.98
CA ILE A 92 10.24 -3.12 -0.35
C ILE A 92 9.12 -4.16 -0.19
N GLY A 93 7.97 -3.93 -0.83
CA GLY A 93 6.93 -4.93 -0.98
C GLY A 93 7.26 -5.89 -2.13
N LEU A 94 7.01 -7.18 -1.91
CA LEU A 94 7.21 -8.29 -2.85
C LEU A 94 5.86 -8.94 -3.16
#